data_AF-X0X3X8-F1
#
_entry.id   AF-X0X3X8-F1
#
_cell.length_a   1.000
_cell.length_b   1.000
_cell.length_c   1.000
_cell.angle_alpha   90.00
_cell.angle_beta   90.00
_cell.angle_gamma   90.00
#
_symmetry.space_group_name_H-M   'P 1'
#
loop_
_entity.id
_entity.type
_entity.pdbx_description
1 polymer ?
#
loop_
_entity_poly.entity_id
_entity_poly.type
_entity_poly.pdbx_seq_one_letter_code
_entity_poly.pdbx_strand_id
1 'polypeptide(L)'
;GPSPCARSWSSDQVAALDYVFDTLRHVHAIASVNMSLGGASHTSQVDCDEENAATKAAIDNLRSVGIATVIAAGNSGWVNAIDEPGCISSAISVSATNDLDQIPVFASAAAFLSLWAPGVSIRAPLYQGTGYTNASGTSMSTPHVAGAWATLRQASPDASVDEILTALQDTGVPIPDVFAETSRIRVAEAALALLPACSNGLDDDGDDLADVAEDPGCDHPADPSEKSLLLVCDNGLDDDG
;
A
#
# COMPACT_ATOMS: atom_id res chain seq x y z
N GLY A 1 6.03 34.47 6.13
CA GLY A 1 7.46 34.16 5.90
C GLY A 1 7.54 32.79 5.26
N PRO A 2 8.56 32.48 4.44
CA PRO A 2 8.73 31.13 3.93
C PRO A 2 8.81 30.18 5.14
N SER A 3 7.96 29.15 5.14
CA SER A 3 8.03 28.08 6.14
C SER A 3 9.47 27.57 6.16
N PRO A 4 10.10 27.35 7.33
CA PRO A 4 11.37 26.66 7.33
C PRO A 4 11.12 25.32 6.65
N CYS A 5 11.80 25.06 5.53
CA CYS A 5 11.95 23.72 5.02
C CYS A 5 12.72 22.97 6.11
N ALA A 6 11.99 22.39 7.07
CA ALA A 6 12.56 21.52 8.09
C ALA A 6 13.14 20.33 7.32
N ARG A 7 14.43 20.40 7.01
CA ARG A 7 15.18 19.25 6.55
C ARG A 7 15.34 18.35 7.76
N SER A 8 14.90 17.10 7.64
CA SER A 8 15.29 16.05 8.58
C SER A 8 16.57 15.41 8.08
N TRP A 9 17.45 15.07 9.01
CA TRP A 9 18.56 14.18 8.70
C TRP A 9 18.08 12.73 8.66
N SER A 10 18.77 11.85 7.95
CA SER A 10 18.45 10.42 7.95
C SER A 10 18.46 9.85 9.38
N SER A 11 19.35 10.31 10.24
CA SER A 11 19.36 9.96 11.67
C SER A 11 18.09 10.35 12.42
N ASP A 12 17.50 11.51 12.09
CA ASP A 12 16.24 11.95 12.71
C ASP A 12 15.06 11.09 12.24
N GLN A 13 15.08 10.70 10.96
CA GLN A 13 14.08 9.82 10.38
C GLN A 13 14.13 8.43 11.03
N VAL A 14 15.33 7.84 11.18
CA VAL A 14 15.53 6.58 11.89
C VAL A 14 15.04 6.67 13.33
N ALA A 15 15.46 7.71 14.07
CA ALA A 15 15.03 7.90 15.46
C ALA A 15 13.50 8.04 15.60
N ALA A 16 12.83 8.65 14.61
CA ALA A 16 11.37 8.73 14.61
C ALA A 16 10.70 7.37 14.35
N LEU A 17 11.22 6.56 13.42
CA LEU A 17 10.74 5.20 13.16
C LEU A 17 10.96 4.29 14.38
N ASP A 18 12.13 4.37 15.00
CA ASP A 18 12.45 3.64 16.23
C ASP A 18 11.52 4.08 17.38
N TYR A 19 11.20 5.37 17.49
CA TYR A 19 10.23 5.84 18.49
C TYR A 19 8.82 5.28 18.27
N VAL A 20 8.39 5.14 17.00
CA VAL A 20 7.13 4.45 16.68
C VAL A 20 7.18 2.99 17.14
N PHE A 21 8.28 2.30 16.84
CA PHE A 21 8.49 0.88 17.17
C PHE A 21 8.63 0.63 18.68
N ASP A 22 9.45 1.38 19.40
CA ASP A 22 9.77 1.12 20.81
C ASP A 22 8.72 1.70 21.77
N THR A 23 8.00 2.74 21.34
CA THR A 23 7.10 3.50 22.25
C THR A 23 5.67 3.55 21.75
N LEU A 24 5.41 4.16 20.59
CA LEU A 24 4.03 4.52 20.21
C LEU A 24 3.15 3.31 19.92
N ARG A 25 3.67 2.23 19.33
CA ARG A 25 2.88 1.03 19.03
C ARG A 25 2.29 0.35 20.28
N HIS A 26 2.87 0.59 21.46
CA HIS A 26 2.41 0.00 22.72
C HIS A 26 1.22 0.75 23.33
N VAL A 27 0.94 1.96 22.85
CA VAL A 27 -0.14 2.82 23.34
C VAL A 27 -1.15 3.22 22.25
N HIS A 28 -0.80 2.99 20.99
CA HIS A 28 -1.63 3.26 19.82
C HIS A 28 -1.61 2.08 18.86
N ALA A 29 -2.77 1.78 18.27
CA ALA A 29 -2.87 0.86 17.14
C ALA A 29 -2.41 1.57 15.85
N ILE A 30 -1.09 1.73 15.70
CA ILE A 30 -0.50 2.34 14.50
C ILE A 30 -0.59 1.32 13.36
N ALA A 31 -1.30 1.68 12.29
CA ALA A 31 -1.40 0.85 11.09
C ALA A 31 -0.27 1.11 10.08
N SER A 32 0.14 2.37 9.96
CA SER A 32 1.15 2.80 8.99
C SER A 32 1.85 4.08 9.42
N VAL A 33 3.03 4.33 8.83
CA VAL A 33 3.80 5.57 8.94
C VAL A 33 3.87 6.22 7.56
N ASN A 34 3.52 7.50 7.47
CA ASN A 34 3.62 8.28 6.22
C ASN A 34 4.92 9.10 6.18
N MET A 35 5.72 8.91 5.13
CA MET A 35 6.94 9.68 4.88
C MET A 35 6.87 10.38 3.51
N SER A 36 6.28 11.57 3.50
CA SER A 36 6.19 12.44 2.32
C SER A 36 7.47 13.26 2.07
N LEU A 37 8.62 12.57 2.00
CA LEU A 37 9.96 13.15 1.88
C LEU A 37 10.80 12.35 0.88
N GLY A 38 11.98 12.86 0.51
CA GLY A 38 12.88 12.18 -0.42
C GLY A 38 14.30 12.74 -0.40
N GLY A 39 15.25 11.96 -0.93
CA GLY A 39 16.68 12.25 -1.02
C GLY A 39 17.26 11.89 -2.39
N ALA A 40 18.39 11.18 -2.41
CA ALA A 40 19.02 10.71 -3.65
C ALA A 40 18.18 9.63 -4.36
N SER A 41 18.22 9.60 -5.69
CA SER A 41 17.47 8.63 -6.50
C SER A 41 18.26 7.36 -6.79
N HIS A 42 17.57 6.22 -6.78
CA HIS A 42 18.16 4.89 -7.00
C HIS A 42 17.40 4.13 -8.08
N THR A 43 18.13 3.45 -8.96
CA THR A 43 17.57 2.55 -9.99
C THR A 43 17.51 1.09 -9.55
N SER A 44 17.95 0.78 -8.32
CA SER A 44 18.09 -0.56 -7.76
C SER A 44 17.71 -0.53 -6.28
N GLN A 45 16.85 -1.46 -5.84
CA GLN A 45 16.53 -1.60 -4.41
C GLN A 45 17.71 -2.16 -3.62
N VAL A 46 18.57 -2.98 -4.25
CA VAL A 46 19.75 -3.54 -3.57
C VAL A 46 20.72 -2.42 -3.19
N ASP A 47 21.02 -1.53 -4.13
CA ASP A 47 21.94 -0.40 -3.88
C ASP A 47 21.32 0.55 -2.85
N CYS A 48 20.01 0.84 -2.98
CA CYS A 48 19.29 1.67 -2.03
C CYS A 48 19.30 1.09 -0.61
N ASP A 49 19.06 -0.22 -0.47
CA ASP A 49 19.09 -0.93 0.80
C ASP A 49 20.47 -0.91 1.45
N GLU A 50 21.53 -1.10 0.66
CA GLU A 50 22.92 -1.06 1.13
C GLU A 50 23.33 0.34 1.60
N GLU A 51 22.99 1.38 0.83
CA GLU A 51 23.31 2.78 1.16
C GLU A 51 22.47 3.32 2.33
N ASN A 52 21.27 2.76 2.55
CA ASN A 52 20.33 3.18 3.59
C ASN A 52 20.11 2.13 4.69
N ALA A 53 21.12 1.30 5.00
CA ALA A 53 21.00 0.14 5.89
C ALA A 53 20.33 0.43 7.25
N ALA A 54 20.61 1.57 7.88
CA ALA A 54 19.98 1.94 9.15
C ALA A 54 18.48 2.26 9.00
N THR A 55 18.11 3.01 7.97
CA THR A 55 16.71 3.31 7.65
C THR A 55 15.97 2.04 7.26
N LYS A 56 16.59 1.17 6.46
CA LYS A 56 16.06 -0.14 6.12
C LYS A 56 15.76 -0.98 7.37
N ALA A 57 16.71 -1.08 8.30
CA ALA A 57 16.51 -1.85 9.52
C ALA A 57 15.32 -1.32 10.35
N ALA A 58 15.13 -0.01 10.44
CA ALA A 58 13.98 0.58 11.13
C ALA A 58 12.65 0.28 10.41
N ILE A 59 12.63 0.33 9.07
CA ILE A 59 11.46 -0.04 8.26
C ILE A 59 11.14 -1.54 8.40
N ASP A 60 12.16 -2.40 8.36
CA ASP A 60 12.03 -3.85 8.54
C ASP A 60 11.45 -4.19 9.93
N ASN A 61 11.92 -3.48 10.98
CA ASN A 61 11.38 -3.62 12.33
C ASN A 61 9.89 -3.28 12.38
N LEU A 62 9.46 -2.14 11.81
CA LEU A 62 8.04 -1.77 11.75
C LEU A 62 7.21 -2.80 10.96
N ARG A 63 7.71 -3.25 9.82
CA ARG A 63 7.05 -4.27 9.00
C ARG A 63 6.85 -5.58 9.77
N SER A 64 7.85 -6.01 10.56
CA SER A 64 7.80 -7.24 11.36
C SER A 64 6.67 -7.28 12.40
N VAL A 65 6.10 -6.11 12.74
CA VAL A 65 4.97 -5.98 13.66
C VAL A 65 3.71 -5.44 13.01
N GLY A 66 3.60 -5.57 11.68
CA GLY A 66 2.39 -5.22 10.93
C GLY A 66 2.20 -3.72 10.69
N ILE A 67 3.24 -2.89 10.87
CA ILE A 67 3.19 -1.44 10.62
C ILE A 67 3.84 -1.16 9.27
N ALA A 68 3.06 -0.71 8.29
CA ALA A 68 3.58 -0.37 6.98
C ALA A 68 4.30 1.00 6.99
N THR A 69 5.45 1.11 6.32
CA THR A 69 6.08 2.41 6.09
C THR A 69 5.81 2.84 4.66
N VAL A 70 4.99 3.88 4.49
CA VAL A 70 4.49 4.37 3.20
C VAL A 70 5.24 5.65 2.83
N ILE A 71 5.95 5.63 1.70
CA ILE A 71 6.97 6.64 1.36
C ILE A 71 6.76 7.18 -0.06
N ALA A 72 6.96 8.48 -0.26
CA ALA A 72 6.89 9.12 -1.57
C ALA A 72 7.98 8.61 -2.52
N ALA A 73 7.63 8.37 -3.78
CA ALA A 73 8.58 7.87 -4.77
C ALA A 73 9.55 8.93 -5.34
N GLY A 74 9.23 10.21 -5.18
CA GLY A 74 10.02 11.32 -5.70
C GLY A 74 9.28 12.22 -6.69
N ASN A 75 9.79 13.44 -6.92
CA ASN A 75 9.14 14.47 -7.76
C ASN A 75 10.04 14.96 -8.92
N SER A 76 11.04 14.15 -9.30
CA SER A 76 12.06 14.51 -10.29
C SER A 76 11.71 14.04 -11.71
N GLY A 77 10.58 13.35 -11.90
CA GLY A 77 10.16 12.78 -13.18
C GLY A 77 11.03 11.62 -13.67
N TRP A 78 11.71 10.92 -12.75
CA TRP A 78 12.50 9.75 -13.11
C TRP A 78 11.58 8.63 -13.57
N VAL A 79 11.85 8.06 -14.74
CA VAL A 79 11.03 6.95 -15.23
C VAL A 79 11.48 5.61 -14.69
N ASN A 80 12.75 5.50 -14.25
CA ASN A 80 13.44 4.27 -13.85
C ASN A 80 14.14 4.36 -12.47
N ALA A 81 13.79 5.34 -11.65
CA ALA A 81 14.39 5.55 -10.33
C ALA A 81 13.38 6.05 -9.31
N ILE A 82 13.60 5.67 -8.06
CA ILE A 82 12.82 6.11 -6.89
C ILE A 82 13.77 6.78 -5.90
N ASP A 83 13.33 7.88 -5.30
CA ASP A 83 14.10 8.62 -4.30
C ASP A 83 14.17 7.83 -2.97
N GLU A 84 15.31 7.86 -2.28
CA GLU A 84 15.43 7.34 -0.92
C GLU A 84 14.61 8.19 0.05
N PRO A 85 14.06 7.61 1.14
CA PRO A 85 14.05 6.19 1.48
C PRO A 85 12.95 5.37 0.77
N GLY A 86 12.23 5.96 -0.19
CA GLY A 86 11.15 5.29 -0.91
C GLY A 86 11.60 4.10 -1.75
N CYS A 87 12.87 4.03 -2.15
CA CYS A 87 13.43 2.91 -2.89
C CYS A 87 13.71 1.66 -2.04
N ILE A 88 13.62 1.73 -0.71
CA ILE A 88 13.95 0.62 0.19
C ILE A 88 12.99 -0.55 -0.04
N SER A 89 13.53 -1.78 -0.11
CA SER A 89 12.79 -2.99 -0.50
C SER A 89 11.56 -3.32 0.34
N SER A 90 11.58 -2.98 1.62
CA SER A 90 10.50 -3.24 2.56
C SER A 90 9.51 -2.09 2.74
N ALA A 91 9.79 -0.94 2.11
CA ALA A 91 8.91 0.21 2.10
C ALA A 91 7.78 0.05 1.08
N ILE A 92 6.67 0.75 1.31
CA ILE A 92 5.60 0.89 0.33
C ILE A 92 5.82 2.19 -0.42
N SER A 93 6.36 2.10 -1.64
CA SER A 93 6.67 3.26 -2.46
C SER A 93 5.45 3.75 -3.24
N VAL A 94 5.18 5.05 -3.17
CA VAL A 94 3.95 5.64 -3.72
C VAL A 94 4.28 6.77 -4.68
N SER A 95 3.80 6.63 -5.91
CA SER A 95 3.86 7.68 -6.92
C SER A 95 2.49 8.26 -7.24
N ALA A 96 2.44 9.26 -8.13
CA ALA A 96 1.27 10.12 -8.31
C ALA A 96 0.54 9.91 -9.64
N THR A 97 -0.80 9.95 -9.60
CA THR A 97 -1.66 10.11 -10.78
C THR A 97 -2.51 11.38 -10.64
N ASN A 98 -3.10 11.83 -11.76
CA ASN A 98 -4.14 12.86 -11.79
C ASN A 98 -5.55 12.23 -11.84
N ASP A 99 -6.59 13.08 -11.89
CA ASP A 99 -8.01 12.66 -11.93
C ASP A 99 -8.39 11.84 -13.18
N LEU A 100 -7.53 11.80 -14.19
CA LEU A 100 -7.71 11.01 -15.42
C LEU A 100 -6.86 9.74 -15.41
N ASP A 101 -6.31 9.36 -14.25
CA ASP A 101 -5.39 8.23 -14.09
C ASP A 101 -4.13 8.33 -14.99
N GLN A 102 -3.69 9.57 -15.26
CA GLN A 102 -2.47 9.85 -16.01
C GLN A 102 -1.31 10.17 -15.09
N ILE A 103 -0.12 9.71 -15.47
CA ILE A 103 1.15 9.99 -14.77
C ILE A 103 1.56 11.45 -15.04
N PRO A 104 1.63 12.32 -14.03
CA PRO A 104 2.10 13.69 -14.21
C PRO A 104 3.63 13.70 -14.40
N VAL A 105 4.14 14.68 -15.14
CA VAL A 105 5.57 14.75 -15.54
C VAL A 105 6.57 14.75 -14.37
N PHE A 106 6.15 15.14 -13.17
CA PHE A 106 7.02 15.15 -11.99
C PHE A 106 7.11 13.78 -11.30
N ALA A 107 6.14 12.89 -11.51
CA ALA A 107 6.06 11.63 -10.78
C ALA A 107 7.23 10.74 -11.15
N SER A 108 8.00 10.32 -10.13
CA SER A 108 9.09 9.36 -10.31
C SER A 108 8.57 7.94 -10.13
N ALA A 109 9.08 7.01 -10.92
CA ALA A 109 8.70 5.60 -10.92
C ALA A 109 9.91 4.72 -11.28
N ALA A 110 9.80 3.43 -10.98
CA ALA A 110 10.71 2.39 -11.41
C ALA A 110 9.95 1.06 -11.46
N ALA A 111 10.57 0.01 -12.00
CA ALA A 111 9.98 -1.33 -12.07
C ALA A 111 9.60 -1.94 -10.70
N PHE A 112 10.11 -1.35 -9.61
CA PHE A 112 9.84 -1.76 -8.23
C PHE A 112 8.96 -0.74 -7.46
N LEU A 113 8.25 0.13 -8.18
CA LEU A 113 7.21 0.98 -7.58
C LEU A 113 6.09 0.10 -7.01
N SER A 114 5.64 0.38 -5.78
CA SER A 114 4.61 -0.42 -5.14
C SER A 114 3.20 -0.05 -5.63
N LEU A 115 2.86 1.25 -5.61
CA LEU A 115 1.49 1.73 -5.85
C LEU A 115 1.46 3.13 -6.47
N TRP A 116 0.40 3.40 -7.23
CA TRP A 116 -0.02 4.75 -7.60
C TRP A 116 -1.16 5.25 -6.70
N ALA A 117 -1.22 6.56 -6.47
CA ALA A 117 -2.38 7.19 -5.84
C ALA A 117 -2.57 8.64 -6.31
N PRO A 118 -3.77 9.23 -6.14
CA PRO A 118 -4.03 10.61 -6.53
C PRO A 118 -3.05 11.59 -5.88
N GLY A 119 -2.35 12.38 -6.71
CA GLY A 119 -1.29 13.29 -6.26
C GLY A 119 -1.28 14.64 -6.98
N VAL A 120 -2.29 14.94 -7.80
CA VAL A 120 -2.38 16.21 -8.54
C VAL A 120 -3.58 17.00 -8.04
N SER A 121 -3.36 18.28 -7.72
CA SER A 121 -4.42 19.21 -7.27
C SER A 121 -5.19 18.74 -6.04
N ILE A 122 -4.51 18.05 -5.13
CA ILE A 122 -5.10 17.51 -3.90
C ILE A 122 -5.37 18.65 -2.92
N ARG A 123 -6.63 18.76 -2.49
CA ARG A 123 -7.08 19.75 -1.53
C ARG A 123 -6.78 19.30 -0.10
N ALA A 124 -5.89 20.01 0.59
CA ALA A 124 -5.44 19.69 1.95
C ALA A 124 -5.46 20.93 2.87
N PRO A 125 -5.58 20.75 4.21
CA PRO A 125 -5.55 21.86 5.15
C PRO A 125 -4.19 22.59 5.13
N LEU A 126 -4.22 23.90 5.36
CA LEU A 126 -3.00 24.69 5.50
C LEU A 126 -2.31 24.40 6.85
N TYR A 127 -0.98 24.18 6.81
CA TYR A 127 -0.16 23.93 8.01
C TYR A 127 -0.27 25.06 9.07
N GLN A 128 -0.41 26.32 8.63
CA GLN A 128 -0.59 27.47 9.51
C GLN A 128 -1.77 28.32 9.03
N GLY A 129 -2.91 28.19 9.73
CA GLY A 129 -4.09 29.03 9.52
C GLY A 129 -5.39 28.24 9.48
N THR A 130 -6.47 28.93 9.10
CA THR A 130 -7.78 28.32 8.85
C THR A 130 -8.00 28.27 7.34
N GLY A 131 -8.09 27.09 6.74
CA GLY A 131 -8.39 26.96 5.31
C GLY A 131 -7.75 25.74 4.65
N TYR A 132 -7.96 25.67 3.33
CA TYR A 132 -7.47 24.59 2.48
C TYR A 132 -6.72 25.17 1.28
N THR A 133 -5.74 24.42 0.77
CA THR A 133 -5.06 24.71 -0.48
C THR A 133 -4.97 23.46 -1.33
N ASN A 134 -4.79 23.63 -2.64
CA ASN A 134 -4.49 22.53 -3.54
C ASN A 134 -2.97 22.43 -3.69
N ALA A 135 -2.44 21.21 -3.62
CA ALA A 135 -1.03 20.92 -3.87
C ALA A 135 -0.90 19.67 -4.74
N SER A 136 0.24 19.56 -5.42
CA SER A 136 0.58 18.41 -6.26
C SER A 136 1.95 17.86 -5.89
N GLY A 137 2.10 16.55 -5.89
CA GLY A 137 3.33 15.85 -5.60
C GLY A 137 3.07 14.42 -5.16
N THR A 138 4.07 13.56 -5.26
CA THR A 138 4.03 12.21 -4.65
C THR A 138 3.83 12.32 -3.13
N SER A 139 4.32 13.40 -2.51
CA SER A 139 4.02 13.78 -1.12
C SER A 139 2.53 13.86 -0.79
N MET A 140 1.66 14.14 -1.77
CA MET A 140 0.20 14.17 -1.62
C MET A 140 -0.44 12.81 -1.90
N SER A 141 0.19 11.96 -2.72
CA SER A 141 -0.22 10.57 -2.95
C SER A 141 0.07 9.67 -1.75
N THR A 142 1.25 9.79 -1.13
CA THR A 142 1.67 9.00 0.04
C THR A 142 0.63 8.95 1.17
N PRO A 143 0.04 10.08 1.63
CA PRO A 143 -0.94 10.05 2.70
C PRO A 143 -2.28 9.42 2.29
N HIS A 144 -2.62 9.37 0.99
CA HIS A 144 -3.79 8.59 0.54
C HIS A 144 -3.58 7.10 0.79
N VAL A 145 -2.39 6.57 0.45
CA VAL A 145 -2.05 5.16 0.69
C VAL A 145 -1.93 4.87 2.18
N ALA A 146 -1.30 5.77 2.96
CA ALA A 146 -1.19 5.60 4.41
C ALA A 146 -2.57 5.55 5.09
N GLY A 147 -3.51 6.42 4.66
CA GLY A 147 -4.90 6.42 5.11
C GLY A 147 -5.67 5.18 4.67
N ALA A 148 -5.50 4.75 3.42
CA ALA A 148 -6.07 3.49 2.92
C ALA A 148 -5.61 2.30 3.78
N TRP A 149 -4.32 2.24 4.12
CA TRP A 149 -3.76 1.20 4.99
C TRP A 149 -4.46 1.15 6.35
N ALA A 150 -4.75 2.31 6.95
CA ALA A 150 -5.46 2.37 8.22
C ALA A 150 -6.90 1.83 8.11
N THR A 151 -7.61 2.16 7.02
CA THR A 151 -8.95 1.61 6.74
C THR A 151 -8.90 0.09 6.51
N LEU A 152 -7.93 -0.40 5.76
CA LEU A 152 -7.79 -1.83 5.47
C LEU A 152 -7.41 -2.64 6.72
N ARG A 153 -6.50 -2.12 7.56
CA ARG A 153 -6.21 -2.72 8.88
C ARG A 153 -7.41 -2.67 9.83
N GLN A 154 -8.33 -1.73 9.69
CA GLN A 154 -9.57 -1.74 10.46
C GLN A 154 -10.52 -2.87 9.98
N ALA A 155 -10.61 -3.09 8.67
CA ALA A 155 -11.45 -4.13 8.08
C ALA A 155 -10.89 -5.54 8.33
N SER A 156 -9.56 -5.70 8.23
CA SER A 156 -8.84 -6.94 8.49
C SER A 156 -7.69 -6.72 9.49
N PRO A 157 -7.98 -6.79 10.81
CA PRO A 157 -7.02 -6.48 11.88
C PRO A 157 -5.80 -7.40 11.97
N ASP A 158 -5.83 -8.56 11.31
CA ASP A 158 -4.74 -9.54 11.33
C ASP A 158 -3.98 -9.59 10.00
N ALA A 159 -4.47 -8.92 8.94
CA ALA A 159 -3.79 -8.88 7.64
C ALA A 159 -2.39 -8.25 7.73
N SER A 160 -1.39 -9.01 7.34
CA SER A 160 0.00 -8.59 7.22
C SER A 160 0.18 -7.43 6.25
N VAL A 161 1.36 -6.81 6.29
CA VAL A 161 1.72 -5.75 5.33
C VAL A 161 1.74 -6.29 3.90
N ASP A 162 2.14 -7.55 3.70
CA ASP A 162 2.14 -8.19 2.38
C ASP A 162 0.72 -8.42 1.87
N GLU A 163 -0.18 -8.97 2.68
CA GLU A 163 -1.58 -9.20 2.28
C GLU A 163 -2.30 -7.91 1.88
N ILE A 164 -2.10 -6.83 2.64
CA ILE A 164 -2.71 -5.52 2.30
C ILE A 164 -2.09 -4.93 1.04
N LEU A 165 -0.77 -5.08 0.85
CA LEU A 165 -0.10 -4.62 -0.36
C LEU A 165 -0.65 -5.36 -1.58
N THR A 166 -0.72 -6.70 -1.51
CA THR A 166 -1.26 -7.56 -2.55
C THR A 166 -2.70 -7.20 -2.87
N ALA A 167 -3.57 -7.04 -1.87
CA ALA A 167 -4.95 -6.61 -2.09
C ALA A 167 -5.04 -5.26 -2.82
N LEU A 168 -4.19 -4.28 -2.48
CA LEU A 168 -4.14 -2.99 -3.18
C LEU A 168 -3.59 -3.09 -4.61
N GLN A 169 -2.67 -4.02 -4.86
CA GLN A 169 -2.07 -4.25 -6.17
C GLN A 169 -3.02 -4.99 -7.10
N ASP A 170 -3.64 -6.06 -6.65
CA ASP A 170 -4.49 -6.93 -7.46
C ASP A 170 -5.83 -6.28 -7.78
N THR A 171 -6.39 -5.51 -6.84
CA THR A 171 -7.68 -4.84 -7.04
C THR A 171 -7.57 -3.45 -7.62
N GLY A 172 -6.36 -2.87 -7.73
CA GLY A 172 -6.20 -1.50 -8.19
C GLY A 172 -6.55 -1.30 -9.67
N VAL A 173 -6.54 -0.03 -10.11
CA VAL A 173 -6.65 0.29 -11.55
C VAL A 173 -5.25 0.24 -12.14
N PRO A 174 -4.97 -0.61 -13.14
CA PRO A 174 -3.65 -0.68 -13.75
C PRO A 174 -3.33 0.65 -14.44
N ILE A 175 -2.19 1.24 -14.10
CA ILE A 175 -1.67 2.45 -14.73
C ILE A 175 -0.49 2.03 -15.61
N PRO A 176 -0.61 2.13 -16.94
CA PRO A 176 0.50 1.81 -17.83
C PRO A 176 1.66 2.77 -17.61
N ASP A 177 2.80 2.25 -17.15
CA ASP A 177 4.07 2.98 -17.12
C ASP A 177 5.11 2.34 -18.07
N VAL A 178 6.36 2.81 -18.02
CA VAL A 178 7.43 2.36 -18.93
C VAL A 178 7.95 0.95 -18.63
N PHE A 179 7.65 0.39 -17.46
CA PHE A 179 8.19 -0.88 -16.97
C PHE A 179 7.10 -1.94 -16.70
N ALA A 180 5.93 -1.53 -16.23
CA ALA A 180 4.83 -2.44 -15.92
C ALA A 180 3.47 -1.71 -15.80
N GLU A 181 2.42 -2.49 -15.55
CA GLU A 181 1.13 -1.99 -15.06
C GLU A 181 1.14 -2.01 -13.53
N THR A 182 1.67 -0.94 -12.93
CA THR A 182 1.55 -0.76 -11.47
C THR A 182 0.16 -0.23 -11.16
N SER A 183 -0.44 -0.70 -10.06
CA SER A 183 -1.84 -0.40 -9.72
C SER A 183 -2.02 0.91 -8.95
N ARG A 184 -3.04 1.68 -9.33
CA ARG A 184 -3.59 2.77 -8.51
C ARG A 184 -4.61 2.24 -7.51
N ILE A 185 -4.44 2.62 -6.25
CA ILE A 185 -5.21 2.09 -5.12
C ILE A 185 -6.74 2.18 -5.29
N ARG A 186 -7.45 1.12 -4.94
CA ARG A 186 -8.91 1.09 -4.80
C ARG A 186 -9.29 0.57 -3.42
N VAL A 187 -9.58 1.48 -2.50
CA VAL A 187 -9.70 1.14 -1.06
C VAL A 187 -10.89 0.22 -0.79
N ALA A 188 -12.02 0.42 -1.47
CA ALA A 188 -13.21 -0.40 -1.24
C ALA A 188 -12.99 -1.83 -1.76
N GLU A 189 -12.45 -1.97 -2.97
CA GLU A 189 -12.17 -3.26 -3.59
C GLU A 189 -11.08 -4.02 -2.84
N ALA A 190 -10.01 -3.34 -2.42
CA ALA A 190 -8.99 -3.95 -1.58
C ALA A 190 -9.54 -4.37 -0.20
N ALA A 191 -10.52 -3.64 0.35
CA ALA A 191 -11.15 -4.03 1.61
C ALA A 191 -11.98 -5.31 1.46
N LEU A 192 -12.72 -5.44 0.35
CA LEU A 192 -13.47 -6.65 0.03
C LEU A 192 -12.54 -7.84 -0.19
N ALA A 193 -11.45 -7.68 -0.94
CA ALA A 193 -10.47 -8.75 -1.18
C ALA A 193 -9.72 -9.22 0.09
N LEU A 194 -9.77 -8.45 1.19
CA LEU A 194 -9.20 -8.84 2.49
C LEU A 194 -10.21 -9.51 3.42
N LEU A 195 -11.49 -9.54 3.03
CA LEU A 195 -12.48 -10.31 3.75
C LEU A 195 -12.28 -11.80 3.44
N PRO A 196 -12.60 -12.69 4.39
CA PRO A 196 -12.61 -14.12 4.12
C PRO A 196 -13.50 -14.44 2.90
N ALA A 197 -13.06 -15.38 2.04
CA ALA A 197 -13.69 -15.71 0.74
C ALA A 197 -15.22 -15.82 0.85
N CYS A 198 -15.71 -16.71 1.71
CA CYS A 198 -17.13 -16.90 2.08
C CYS A 198 -17.88 -15.69 2.68
N SER A 199 -17.33 -14.49 2.65
CA SER A 199 -17.93 -13.26 3.15
C SER A 199 -17.58 -12.00 2.35
N ASN A 200 -16.84 -12.13 1.25
CA ASN A 200 -16.37 -11.00 0.45
C ASN A 200 -17.34 -10.64 -0.70
N GLY A 201 -18.27 -11.52 -1.06
CA GLY A 201 -19.25 -11.33 -2.13
C GLY A 201 -18.64 -11.21 -3.53
N LEU A 202 -17.42 -11.74 -3.72
CA LEU A 202 -16.79 -12.03 -4.99
C LEU A 202 -17.10 -13.47 -5.40
N ASP A 203 -16.68 -13.89 -6.58
CA ASP A 203 -16.78 -15.27 -7.08
C ASP A 203 -15.33 -15.80 -7.13
N ASP A 204 -14.83 -16.31 -6.00
CA ASP A 204 -13.42 -16.68 -5.88
C ASP A 204 -13.11 -18.04 -6.55
N ASP A 205 -14.12 -18.85 -6.88
CA ASP A 205 -13.99 -20.18 -7.51
C ASP A 205 -14.40 -20.26 -9.00
N GLY A 206 -15.11 -19.25 -9.49
CA GLY A 206 -15.48 -19.06 -10.89
C GLY A 206 -16.75 -19.81 -11.33
N ASP A 207 -17.69 -20.06 -10.42
CA ASP A 207 -18.96 -20.74 -10.70
C ASP A 207 -20.14 -19.81 -11.10
N ASP A 208 -19.86 -18.50 -11.24
CA ASP A 208 -20.80 -17.41 -11.53
C ASP A 208 -21.76 -17.05 -10.37
N LEU A 209 -21.56 -17.56 -9.15
CA LEU A 209 -22.24 -17.13 -7.91
C LEU A 209 -21.32 -16.21 -7.09
N ALA A 210 -21.82 -15.70 -5.96
CA ALA A 210 -21.04 -14.78 -5.14
C ALA A 210 -20.92 -15.37 -3.73
N ASP A 211 -19.69 -15.47 -3.25
CA ASP A 211 -19.25 -16.16 -2.05
C ASP A 211 -19.94 -15.57 -0.81
N VAL A 212 -20.94 -16.31 -0.33
CA VAL A 212 -21.72 -15.98 0.88
C VAL A 212 -21.74 -17.17 1.84
N ALA A 213 -22.06 -16.93 3.12
CA ALA A 213 -22.09 -17.97 4.15
C ALA A 213 -23.09 -19.12 3.89
N GLU A 214 -23.98 -18.99 2.90
CA GLU A 214 -24.91 -20.03 2.46
C GLU A 214 -24.54 -20.65 1.10
N ASP A 215 -23.38 -20.30 0.53
CA ASP A 215 -22.91 -20.84 -0.76
C ASP A 215 -22.42 -22.29 -0.63
N PRO A 216 -22.74 -23.20 -1.56
CA PRO A 216 -22.23 -24.56 -1.53
C PRO A 216 -20.70 -24.58 -1.58
N GLY A 217 -20.05 -25.14 -0.55
CA GLY A 217 -18.58 -25.13 -0.45
C GLY A 217 -18.03 -24.32 0.71
N CYS A 218 -18.80 -23.37 1.22
CA CYS A 218 -18.43 -22.53 2.37
C CYS A 218 -18.72 -23.21 3.72
N ASP A 219 -17.94 -24.25 4.05
CA ASP A 219 -18.05 -24.95 5.34
C ASP A 219 -17.57 -24.06 6.52
N HIS A 220 -16.75 -23.03 6.27
CA HIS A 220 -16.24 -22.09 7.27
C HIS A 220 -15.79 -20.75 6.63
N PRO A 221 -15.92 -19.58 7.32
CA PRO A 221 -15.50 -18.29 6.75
C PRO A 221 -14.04 -18.24 6.28
N ALA A 222 -13.14 -18.95 6.96
CA ALA A 222 -11.72 -19.04 6.61
C ALA A 222 -11.37 -20.22 5.68
N ASP A 223 -12.36 -20.87 5.06
CA ASP A 223 -12.13 -21.88 4.02
C ASP A 223 -11.90 -21.16 2.67
N PRO A 224 -10.67 -21.18 2.13
CA PRO A 224 -10.37 -20.53 0.86
C PRO A 224 -10.56 -21.49 -0.34
N SER A 225 -10.92 -22.74 -0.08
CA SER A 225 -11.04 -23.78 -1.10
C SER A 225 -12.45 -23.94 -1.60
N GLU A 226 -13.43 -23.46 -0.82
CA GLU A 226 -14.86 -23.51 -1.11
C GLU A 226 -15.32 -24.88 -1.62
N LYS A 227 -14.71 -25.94 -1.06
CA LYS A 227 -15.01 -27.32 -1.43
C LYS A 227 -15.58 -28.04 -0.23
N SER A 228 -16.83 -28.46 -0.36
CA SER A 228 -17.46 -29.29 0.64
C SER A 228 -17.39 -30.76 0.23
N LEU A 229 -16.84 -31.61 1.11
CA LEU A 229 -16.94 -33.06 0.94
C LEU A 229 -18.40 -33.58 0.97
N LEU A 230 -19.36 -32.72 1.32
CA LEU A 230 -20.79 -33.01 1.30
C LEU A 230 -21.41 -32.78 -0.09
N LEU A 231 -20.78 -31.99 -0.96
CA LEU A 231 -21.21 -31.81 -2.34
C LEU A 231 -20.58 -32.88 -3.24
N VAL A 232 -21.44 -33.56 -3.98
CA VAL A 232 -21.07 -34.66 -4.88
C VAL A 232 -20.13 -34.18 -6.00
N CYS A 233 -20.23 -32.92 -6.40
CA CYS A 233 -19.33 -32.32 -7.40
C CYS A 233 -17.92 -31.98 -6.89
N ASP A 234 -17.71 -31.93 -5.56
CA ASP A 234 -16.46 -31.43 -4.95
C ASP A 234 -15.66 -32.50 -4.19
N ASN A 235 -16.19 -33.72 -4.08
CA ASN A 235 -15.57 -34.81 -3.36
C ASN A 235 -14.34 -35.43 -4.09
N GLY A 236 -14.01 -34.93 -5.28
CA GLY A 236 -12.90 -35.41 -6.11
C GLY A 236 -13.13 -36.77 -6.76
N LEU A 237 -14.38 -37.24 -6.82
CA LEU A 237 -14.82 -38.47 -7.46
C LEU A 237 -15.69 -38.15 -8.68
N ASP A 238 -15.67 -39.05 -9.66
CA ASP A 238 -16.52 -38.99 -10.85
C ASP A 238 -17.82 -39.75 -10.55
N ASP A 239 -18.88 -39.01 -10.24
CA ASP A 239 -20.15 -39.54 -9.73
C ASP A 239 -21.29 -39.50 -10.79
N ASP A 240 -20.99 -39.22 -12.06
CA ASP A 240 -22.00 -39.08 -13.13
C ASP A 240 -22.31 -40.37 -13.93
N GLY A 241 -21.46 -41.40 -13.82
CA GLY A 241 -21.75 -42.79 -14.23
C GLY A 241 -21.44 -43.15 -15.68
#